data_AF-A0A9D6ZC10-F1
#
_entry.id   AF-A0A9D6ZC10-F1
#
_cell.length_a   1.000
_cell.length_b   1.000
_cell.length_c   1.000
_cell.angle_alpha   90.00
_cell.angle_beta   90.00
_cell.angle_gamma   90.00
#
_symmetry.space_group_name_H-M   'P 1'
#
loop_
_entity.id
_entity.type
_entity.pdbx_description
1 polymer ?
#
loop_
_entity_poly.entity_id
_entity_poly.type
_entity_poly.pdbx_seq_one_letter_code
_entity_poly.pdbx_strand_id
1 'polypeptide(L)' 'MQRTSGMPLWVFLGLNNINTRKGALLLFWSSFAFSAACIPLAYYAVVGWSWAAVMFPCALWYWLCIRWVDNHTGWA' A
#
# COMPACT_ATOMS: atom_id res chain seq x y z
N MET A 1 -13.48 -5.48 -5.09
CA MET A 1 -14.08 -4.49 -6.00
C MET A 1 -14.48 -5.17 -7.29
N GLN A 2 -15.70 -4.97 -7.77
CA GLN A 2 -15.99 -5.22 -9.19
C GLN A 2 -15.20 -4.21 -10.02
N ARG A 3 -14.54 -4.69 -11.07
CA ARG A 3 -13.69 -3.84 -11.93
C ARG A 3 -14.58 -2.84 -12.65
N THR A 4 -14.61 -1.59 -12.19
CA THR A 4 -15.31 -0.52 -12.91
C THR A 4 -14.52 -0.16 -14.18
N SER A 5 -15.21 0.14 -15.27
CA SER A 5 -14.63 0.33 -16.62
C SER A 5 -13.55 1.44 -16.68
N GLY A 6 -13.53 2.35 -15.69
CA GLY A 6 -12.54 3.42 -15.57
C GLY A 6 -11.35 3.16 -14.64
N MET A 7 -11.23 1.98 -14.01
CA MET A 7 -10.17 1.73 -13.01
C MET A 7 -8.85 1.31 -13.67
N PRO A 8 -7.73 2.04 -13.44
CA PRO A 8 -6.42 1.65 -13.93
C PRO A 8 -5.96 0.34 -13.29
N LEU A 9 -5.29 -0.48 -14.10
CA LEU A 9 -4.93 -1.86 -13.75
C LEU A 9 -4.04 -1.96 -12.50
N TRP A 10 -3.15 -0.97 -12.33
CA TRP A 10 -2.29 -0.73 -11.17
C TRP A 10 -3.04 -0.59 -9.84
N VAL A 11 -4.16 0.13 -9.86
CA VAL A 11 -5.02 0.37 -8.68
C VAL A 11 -5.89 -0.86 -8.41
N PHE A 12 -6.39 -1.49 -9.47
CA PHE A 12 -7.14 -2.74 -9.35
C PHE A 12 -6.29 -3.85 -8.73
N LEU A 13 -5.01 -3.97 -9.11
CA LEU A 13 -4.09 -4.96 -8.53
C LEU A 13 -3.75 -4.62 -7.07
N GLY A 14 -3.46 -3.35 -6.77
CA GLY A 14 -3.08 -2.91 -5.42
C GLY A 14 -4.23 -2.99 -4.41
N LEU A 15 -5.47 -2.74 -4.84
CA LEU A 15 -6.66 -2.80 -3.98
C LEU A 15 -7.55 -4.00 -4.30
N ASN A 16 -6.99 -5.03 -4.94
CA ASN A 16 -7.74 -6.22 -5.25
C ASN A 16 -8.28 -6.83 -3.94
N ASN A 17 -9.56 -7.22 -3.93
CA ASN A 17 -10.28 -7.69 -2.73
C ASN A 17 -10.63 -6.61 -1.66
N ILE A 18 -10.07 -5.41 -1.70
CA ILE A 18 -10.35 -4.35 -0.71
C ILE A 18 -11.46 -3.44 -1.22
N ASN A 19 -12.62 -3.44 -0.57
CA ASN A 19 -13.75 -2.60 -0.95
C ASN A 19 -13.96 -1.39 -0.02
N THR A 20 -13.36 -1.39 1.18
CA THR A 20 -13.62 -0.38 2.21
C THR A 20 -12.41 0.53 2.43
N ARG A 21 -12.68 1.83 2.66
CA ARG A 21 -11.64 2.84 2.96
C ARG A 21 -10.78 2.44 4.16
N LYS A 22 -11.44 1.87 5.18
CA LYS A 22 -10.81 1.38 6.40
C LYS A 22 -9.82 0.26 6.12
N GLY A 23 -10.19 -0.72 5.28
CA GLY A 23 -9.30 -1.84 4.93
C GLY A 23 -8.04 -1.38 4.19
N ALA A 24 -8.20 -0.44 3.25
CA ALA A 24 -7.06 0.09 2.51
C ALA A 24 -6.12 0.92 3.40
N LEU A 25 -6.67 1.76 4.29
CA LEU A 25 -5.88 2.48 5.30
C LEU A 25 -5.15 1.53 6.26
N LEU A 26 -5.78 0.41 6.64
CA LEU A 26 -5.17 -0.61 7.49
C LEU A 26 -3.98 -1.29 6.79
N LEU A 27 -4.07 -1.55 5.48
CA LEU A 27 -2.96 -2.10 4.69
C LEU A 27 -1.80 -1.12 4.53
N PHE A 28 -2.11 0.17 4.33
CA PHE A 28 -1.10 1.21 4.30
C PHE A 28 -0.42 1.32 5.66
N TRP A 29 -1.20 1.36 6.75
CA TRP A 29 -0.67 1.43 8.10
C TRP A 29 0.13 0.19 8.50
N SER A 30 -0.31 -1.02 8.11
CA SER A 30 0.44 -2.24 8.39
C SER A 30 1.76 -2.22 7.62
N SER A 31 1.76 -1.87 6.34
CA SER A 31 2.99 -1.77 5.54
C SER A 31 3.94 -0.68 6.07
N PHE A 32 3.40 0.45 6.50
CA PHE A 32 4.19 1.55 7.07
C PHE A 32 4.77 1.18 8.45
N ALA A 33 3.96 0.60 9.34
CA ALA A 33 4.41 0.14 10.64
C ALA A 33 5.45 -0.98 10.51
N PHE A 34 5.26 -1.90 9.56
CA PHE A 34 6.21 -2.97 9.28
C PHE A 34 7.52 -2.41 8.70
N SER A 35 7.44 -1.44 7.79
CA SER A 35 8.62 -0.73 7.29
C SER A 35 9.36 -0.02 8.42
N ALA A 36 8.66 0.69 9.31
CA ALA A 36 9.25 1.41 10.43
C ALA A 36 9.89 0.46 11.45
N ALA A 37 9.24 -0.65 11.78
CA ALA A 37 9.77 -1.69 12.65
C ALA A 37 11.00 -2.39 12.05
N CYS A 38 11.11 -2.44 10.72
CA CYS A 38 12.25 -3.05 10.04
C CYS A 38 13.48 -2.13 9.97
N ILE A 39 13.35 -0.81 10.20
CA ILE A 39 14.50 0.11 10.26
C ILE A 39 15.48 -0.25 11.40
N PRO A 40 15.05 -0.40 12.67
CA PRO A 40 15.96 -0.84 13.72
C PRO A 40 16.45 -2.28 13.48
N LEU A 41 15.60 -3.15 12.91
CA LEU A 41 16.01 -4.52 12.60
C LEU A 41 17.12 -4.57 11.54
N ALA A 42 17.09 -3.70 10.53
CA ALA A 42 18.13 -3.57 9.50
C ALA A 42 19.42 -2.91 10.02
N TYR A 43 19.37 -2.20 11.14
CA TYR A 43 20.56 -1.67 11.80
C TYR A 43 21.31 -2.77 12.59
N TYR A 44 20.57 -3.68 13.23
CA TYR A 44 21.15 -4.77 14.03
C TYR A 44 21.44 -6.04 13.23
N ALA A 45 20.62 -6.37 12.24
CA ALA A 45 20.86 -7.48 11.32
C ALA A 45 21.59 -6.94 10.09
N VAL A 46 22.67 -7.59 9.68
CA VAL A 46 23.44 -7.32 8.43
C VAL A 46 22.60 -7.68 7.17
N VAL A 47 21.29 -7.52 7.24
CA VAL A 47 20.33 -7.59 6.15
C VAL A 47 20.23 -6.16 5.65
N GLY A 48 21.00 -5.85 4.60
CA GLY A 48 21.16 -4.48 4.10
C GLY A 48 19.83 -3.75 3.86
N TRP A 49 19.93 -2.42 3.73
CA TRP A 49 18.82 -1.47 3.53
C TRP A 49 17.86 -1.80 2.38
N SER A 50 18.20 -2.78 1.54
CA SER A 50 17.40 -3.37 0.48
C SER A 50 15.94 -3.64 0.88
N TRP A 51 15.69 -4.13 2.11
CA TRP A 51 14.33 -4.44 2.53
C TRP A 51 13.47 -3.19 2.73
N ALA A 52 14.02 -2.17 3.39
CA ALA A 52 13.38 -0.86 3.52
C ALA A 52 13.21 -0.19 2.15
N ALA A 53 14.18 -0.34 1.26
CA ALA A 53 14.12 0.20 -0.10
C ALA A 53 13.03 -0.43 -0.97
N VAL A 54 12.59 -1.67 -0.69
CA VAL A 54 11.45 -2.32 -1.38
C VAL A 54 10.12 -1.99 -0.69
N MET A 55 10.09 -1.92 0.63
CA MET A 55 8.87 -1.60 1.39
C MET A 55 8.37 -0.17 1.15
N PHE A 56 9.29 0.79 1.01
CA PHE A 56 8.94 2.19 0.79
C PHE A 56 8.15 2.43 -0.53
N PRO A 57 8.62 1.98 -1.71
CA PRO A 57 7.86 2.13 -2.95
C PRO A 57 6.55 1.33 -2.93
N CYS A 58 6.50 0.17 -2.26
CA CYS A 58 5.24 -0.57 -2.05
C CYS A 58 4.23 0.24 -1.22
N ALA A 59 4.65 0.86 -0.11
CA ALA A 59 3.78 1.71 0.70
C ALA A 59 3.30 2.95 -0.07
N LEU A 60 4.19 3.57 -0.85
CA LEU A 60 3.87 4.71 -1.72
C LEU A 60 2.88 4.30 -2.81
N TRP A 61 3.04 3.09 -3.36
CA TRP A 61 2.12 2.50 -4.32
C TRP A 61 0.71 2.33 -3.73
N TYR A 62 0.59 1.74 -2.53
CA TYR A 62 -0.70 1.62 -1.84
C TYR A 62 -1.34 2.98 -1.57
N TRP A 63 -0.54 3.97 -1.19
CA TRP A 63 -1.02 5.34 -0.97
C TRP A 63 -1.55 5.98 -2.26
N LEU A 64 -0.85 5.81 -3.39
CA LEU A 64 -1.30 6.28 -4.70
C LEU A 64 -2.61 5.59 -5.13
N CYS A 65 -2.74 4.28 -4.86
CA CYS A 65 -3.97 3.54 -5.14
C CYS A 65 -5.16 4.10 -4.33
N ILE A 66 -4.96 4.33 -3.03
CA ILE A 66 -5.97 4.92 -2.13
C ILE A 66 -6.37 6.30 -2.61
N ARG A 67 -5.39 7.17 -2.91
CA ARG A 67 -5.63 8.55 -3.34
C ARG A 67 -6.38 8.60 -4.68
N TRP A 68 -6.11 7.68 -5.59
CA TRP A 68 -6.86 7.57 -6.85
C TRP A 68 -8.32 7.19 -6.60
N VAL A 69 -8.57 6.17 -5.76
CA VAL A 69 -9.94 5.73 -5.41
C VAL A 69 -10.73 6.84 -4.71
N ASP A 70 -10.09 7.58 -3.79
CA ASP A 70 -10.71 8.71 -3.07
C ASP A 70 -11.16 9.84 -4.03
N ASN A 71 -10.45 10.05 -5.14
CA ASN A 71 -10.75 11.14 -6.09
C ASN A 71 -11.71 10.73 -7.24
N HIS A 72 -11.76 9.46 -7.65
CA HIS A 72 -12.45 9.05 -8.88
C HIS A 72 -13.73 8.24 -8.65
N THR A 73 -13.72 7.32 -7.70
CA THR A 73 -14.78 6.30 -7.58
C THR A 73 -15.58 6.40 -6.30
N GLY A 74 -15.00 7.02 -5.25
CA GLY A 74 -15.57 6.94 -3.91
C GLY A 74 -15.50 5.50 -3.38
N TRP A 75 -15.54 5.36 -2.06
CA TRP A 75 -15.61 4.05 -1.42
C TRP A 75 -17.08 3.65 -1.31
N ALA A 76 -17.40 2.41 -1.69
CA ALA A 76 -18.75 1.85 -1.55
C ALA A 76 -19.11 1.59 -0.08
#